data_AF-A0A7K8Y5T0-F1
#
_entry.id   AF-A0A7K8Y5T0-F1
#
_cell.length_a   1.000
_cell.length_b   1.000
_cell.length_c   1.000
_cell.angle_alpha   90.00
_cell.angle_beta   90.00
_cell.angle_gamma   90.00
#
_symmetry.space_group_name_H-M   'P 1'
#
loop_
_entity.id
_entity.type
_entity.pdbx_description
1 polymer ?
#
loop_
_entity_poly.entity_id
_entity_poly.type
_entity_poly.pdbx_seq_one_letter_code
_entity_poly.pdbx_strand_id
1 'polypeptide(L)'
;LLGQVVGWGQQQMSPGISLGCLVLAQVAGGPTFRILLRAKGVVPPLCLSRDRLDFSSVQCGQCQEETTRLYNQLQVPCHWFISRAEPAQQVKHSPC
;
A
#
# COMPACT_ATOMS: atom_id res chain seq x y z
N LEU A 1 -17.68 31.74 12.50
CA LEU A 1 -18.43 30.62 11.88
C LEU A 1 -17.54 29.38 11.95
N LEU A 2 -18.14 28.25 12.33
CA LEU A 2 -17.52 26.99 12.73
C LEU A 2 -16.74 26.29 11.61
N GLY A 3 -15.73 25.50 11.99
CA GLY A 3 -15.11 24.51 11.11
C GLY A 3 -13.80 23.95 11.64
N GLN A 4 -13.83 23.17 12.73
CA GLN A 4 -12.71 22.30 13.09
C GLN A 4 -12.52 21.23 12.01
N VAL A 5 -11.30 21.07 11.52
CA VAL A 5 -10.91 19.84 10.81
C VAL A 5 -10.25 18.95 11.83
N VAL A 6 -11.02 18.03 12.40
CA VAL A 6 -10.50 16.89 13.15
C VAL A 6 -10.08 15.84 12.14
N GLY A 7 -8.83 15.92 11.69
CA GLY A 7 -8.23 14.86 10.88
C GLY A 7 -7.82 13.70 11.79
N TRP A 8 -8.71 12.75 12.05
CA TRP A 8 -8.32 11.46 12.62
C TRP A 8 -7.45 10.73 11.59
N GLY A 9 -6.13 10.84 11.72
CA GLY A 9 -5.23 9.89 11.11
C GLY A 9 -5.37 8.56 11.84
N GLN A 10 -6.34 7.73 11.44
CA GLN A 10 -6.26 6.30 11.74
C GLN A 10 -4.96 5.82 11.11
N GLN A 11 -3.95 5.55 11.95
CA GLN A 11 -2.81 4.75 11.54
C GLN A 11 -3.37 3.34 11.34
N GLN A 12 -3.94 3.09 10.17
CA GLN A 12 -4.29 1.76 9.71
C GLN A 12 -2.96 1.01 9.70
N MET A 13 -2.75 0.17 10.71
CA MET A 13 -1.67 -0.81 10.67
C MET A 13 -1.93 -1.61 9.40
N SER A 14 -1.10 -1.42 8.37
CA SER A 14 -1.18 -2.21 7.15
C SER A 14 -1.27 -3.67 7.57
N PRO A 15 -2.31 -4.43 7.16
CA PRO A 15 -2.37 -5.84 7.49
C PRO A 15 -1.08 -6.45 6.96
N GLY A 16 -0.19 -6.86 7.89
CA GLY A 16 1.06 -7.47 7.51
C GLY A 16 0.73 -8.68 6.64
N ILE A 17 1.35 -8.78 5.46
CA ILE A 17 1.08 -9.88 4.55
C ILE A 17 1.51 -11.16 5.28
N SER A 18 0.55 -12.04 5.57
CA SER A 18 0.84 -13.36 6.13
C SER A 18 0.95 -14.34 4.98
N LEU A 19 2.17 -14.82 4.74
CA LEU A 19 2.45 -15.85 3.76
C LEU A 19 2.63 -17.18 4.47
N GLY A 20 1.99 -18.22 3.96
CA GLY A 20 2.19 -19.60 4.40
C GLY A 20 2.72 -20.44 3.25
N CYS A 21 3.73 -21.27 3.48
CA CYS A 21 4.13 -22.31 2.55
C CYS A 21 4.28 -23.65 3.26
N LEU A 22 3.81 -24.72 2.61
CA LEU A 22 3.96 -26.07 3.10
C LEU A 22 5.20 -26.69 2.44
N VAL A 23 6.16 -27.12 3.25
CA VAL A 23 7.36 -27.82 2.80
C VAL A 23 7.28 -29.28 3.23
N LEU A 24 7.57 -30.18 2.30
CA LEU A 24 7.73 -31.61 2.59
C LEU A 24 9.20 -31.88 2.85
N ALA A 25 9.52 -32.29 4.08
CA ALA A 25 10.86 -32.69 4.47
C ALA A 25 10.91 -34.22 4.60
N GLN A 26 11.68 -34.88 3.74
CA GLN A 26 11.88 -36.33 3.81
C GLN A 26 13.19 -36.64 4.53
N VAL A 27 13.12 -37.49 5.54
CA VAL A 27 14.33 -38.05 6.17
C VAL A 27 14.79 -39.25 5.33
N ALA A 28 16.09 -39.34 5.04
CA ALA A 28 16.63 -40.47 4.28
C ALA A 28 16.35 -41.79 5.01
N GLY A 29 15.67 -42.72 4.33
CA GLY A 29 15.22 -44.00 4.92
C GLY A 29 14.14 -43.87 6.00
N GLY A 30 13.55 -42.68 6.17
CA GLY A 30 12.62 -42.36 7.25
C GLY A 30 11.33 -41.68 6.77
N PRO A 31 10.50 -41.21 7.71
CA PRO A 31 9.21 -40.61 7.40
C PRO A 31 9.34 -39.24 6.74
N THR A 32 8.28 -38.84 6.03
CA THR A 32 8.13 -37.50 5.46
C THR A 32 7.29 -36.63 6.39
N PHE A 33 7.80 -35.44 6.71
CA PHE A 33 7.13 -34.45 7.55
C PHE A 33 6.54 -33.31 6.70
N ARG A 34 5.36 -32.84 7.12
CA ARG A 34 4.71 -31.64 6.59
C ARG A 34 5.04 -30.47 7.50
N ILE A 35 5.91 -29.56 7.04
CA ILE A 35 6.33 -28.38 7.79
C ILE A 35 5.61 -27.16 7.22
N LEU A 36 4.80 -26.49 8.04
CA LEU A 36 4.18 -25.22 7.66
C LEU A 36 5.11 -24.07 8.04
N LEU A 37 5.68 -23.39 7.05
CA LEU A 37 6.44 -22.17 7.26
C LEU A 37 5.49 -20.97 7.16
N ARG A 38 5.59 -20.04 8.11
CA ARG A 38 4.82 -18.80 8.12
C ARG A 38 5.76 -17.61 8.10
N ALA A 39 5.55 -16.69 7.18
CA ALA A 39 6.22 -15.41 7.14
C ALA A 39 5.21 -14.29 7.41
N LYS A 40 5.62 -13.30 8.18
CA LYS A 40 4.89 -12.06 8.40
C LYS A 40 5.67 -10.93 7.74
N GLY A 41 5.21 -10.51 6.57
CA GLY A 41 5.73 -9.33 5.90
C GLY A 41 5.19 -8.06 6.58
N VAL A 42 6.04 -7.05 6.74
CA VAL A 42 5.61 -5.69 7.03
C VAL A 42 5.55 -4.96 5.70
N VAL A 43 4.40 -4.38 5.35
CA VAL A 43 4.36 -3.38 4.28
C VAL A 43 4.76 -2.06 4.94
N PRO A 44 5.98 -1.54 4.68
CA PRO A 44 6.42 -0.32 5.33
C PRO A 44 5.50 0.83 4.89
N PRO A 45 4.95 1.62 5.83
CA PRO A 45 4.12 2.76 5.48
C PRO A 45 4.98 3.83 4.77
N LEU A 46 4.53 4.20 3.57
CA LEU A 46 5.00 5.38 2.86
C LEU A 46 3.97 6.48 3.03
N CYS A 47 4.40 7.68 3.40
CA CYS A 47 3.52 8.85 3.53
C CYS A 47 3.84 9.89 2.47
N LEU A 48 2.82 10.50 1.89
CA LEU A 48 2.98 11.63 0.98
C LEU A 48 2.86 12.95 1.75
N SER A 49 3.63 13.98 1.36
CA SER A 49 3.41 15.34 1.85
C SER A 49 2.05 15.90 1.42
N ARG A 50 1.56 15.46 0.26
CA ARG A 50 0.25 15.79 -0.33
C ARG A 50 -0.19 14.64 -1.22
N ASP A 51 -1.44 14.23 -1.08
CA ASP A 51 -2.08 13.13 -1.85
C ASP A 51 -2.77 13.63 -3.12
N ARG A 52 -2.93 14.96 -3.27
CA ARG A 52 -3.46 15.61 -4.46
C ARG A 52 -2.49 16.68 -5.00
N LEU A 53 -2.26 16.63 -6.30
CA LEU A 53 -1.60 17.69 -7.06
C LEU A 53 -2.66 18.51 -7.80
N ASP A 54 -2.54 19.83 -7.78
CA ASP A 54 -3.39 20.75 -8.53
C ASP A 54 -2.46 21.65 -9.35
N PHE A 55 -2.58 21.56 -10.67
CA PHE A 55 -1.76 22.33 -11.61
C PHE A 55 -2.48 23.59 -12.10
N SER A 56 -3.64 23.94 -11.53
CA SER A 56 -4.41 25.12 -11.91
C SER A 56 -4.65 25.22 -13.43
N SER A 57 -4.75 26.44 -13.99
CA SER A 57 -4.91 26.67 -15.44
C SER A 57 -3.56 26.80 -16.13
N VAL A 58 -3.16 25.78 -16.90
CA VAL A 58 -1.96 25.80 -17.72
C VAL A 58 -2.29 26.29 -19.13
N GLN A 59 -1.61 27.33 -19.60
CA GLN A 59 -1.83 27.92 -20.93
C GLN A 59 -1.22 27.06 -22.04
N CYS A 60 -1.75 27.17 -23.26
CA CYS A 60 -1.20 26.48 -24.42
C CYS A 60 0.28 26.84 -24.63
N GLY A 61 1.12 25.81 -24.75
CA GLY A 61 2.56 25.97 -24.92
C GLY A 61 3.33 26.26 -23.62
N GLN A 62 2.68 26.24 -22.46
CA GLN A 62 3.32 26.39 -21.15
C GLN A 62 3.35 25.06 -20.39
N CYS A 63 4.24 24.96 -19.41
CA CYS A 63 4.39 23.81 -18.52
C CYS A 63 4.36 24.27 -17.06
N GLN A 64 3.73 23.48 -16.19
CA GLN A 64 3.79 23.67 -14.73
C GLN A 64 4.31 22.39 -14.08
N GLU A 65 5.23 22.56 -13.14
CA GLU A 65 5.82 21.47 -12.37
C GLU A 65 5.37 21.55 -10.91
N GLU A 66 4.96 20.42 -10.35
CA GLU A 66 4.57 20.30 -8.95
C GLU A 66 5.36 19.16 -8.31
N THR A 67 5.98 19.43 -7.18
CA THR A 67 6.75 18.42 -6.43
C THR A 67 5.94 17.95 -5.21
N THR A 68 5.95 16.64 -4.96
CA THR A 68 5.49 16.03 -3.70
C THR A 68 6.61 15.18 -3.12
N ARG A 69 6.64 15.06 -1.80
CA ARG A 69 7.63 14.25 -1.08
C ARG A 69 7.01 12.95 -0.64
N LEU A 70 7.75 11.86 -0.84
CA LEU A 70 7.45 10.54 -0.32
C LEU A 70 8.36 10.27 0.88
N TYR A 71 7.77 10.11 2.06
CA TYR A 71 8.47 9.84 3.29
C TYR A 71 8.43 8.35 3.62
N ASN A 72 9.61 7.77 3.74
CA ASN A 72 9.77 6.47 4.36
C ASN A 72 9.72 6.65 5.89
N GLN A 73 8.67 6.14 6.51
CA GLN A 73 8.47 6.29 7.96
C GLN A 73 9.28 5.30 8.78
N LEU A 74 9.90 4.30 8.14
CA LEU A 74 10.67 3.26 8.80
C LEU A 74 12.14 3.30 8.36
N GLN A 75 13.02 2.79 9.22
CA GLN A 75 14.46 2.69 8.93
C GLN A 75 14.81 1.47 8.07
N VAL A 76 13.86 0.99 7.25
CA VAL A 76 14.04 -0.12 6.31
C VAL A 76 13.87 0.39 4.88
N PRO A 77 14.61 -0.10 3.88
CA PRO A 77 14.43 0.30 2.49
C PRO A 77 12.99 0.08 2.01
N CYS A 78 12.41 1.08 1.34
CA CYS A 78 11.10 0.97 0.70
C CYS A 78 11.25 0.96 -0.82
N HIS A 79 10.65 -0.04 -1.46
CA HIS A 79 10.47 -0.05 -2.90
C HIS A 79 9.15 0.64 -3.25
N TRP A 80 9.18 1.50 -4.27
CA TRP A 80 8.01 2.26 -4.70
C TRP A 80 7.99 2.37 -6.22
N PHE A 81 6.80 2.58 -6.77
CA PHE A 81 6.56 2.84 -8.19
C PHE A 81 5.31 3.71 -8.32
N ILE A 82 5.18 4.41 -9.44
CA ILE A 82 4.00 5.19 -9.78
C ILE A 82 3.17 4.36 -10.76
N SER A 83 1.89 4.18 -10.47
CA SER A 83 0.94 3.53 -11.37
C SER A 83 -0.30 4.40 -11.57
N ARG A 84 -1.00 4.18 -12.69
CA ARG A 84 -2.32 4.76 -12.90
C ARG A 84 -3.32 3.98 -12.04
N ALA A 85 -4.09 4.68 -11.20
CA ALA A 85 -5.20 4.06 -10.50
C ALA A 85 -6.26 3.62 -11.54
N GLU A 86 -6.62 2.34 -11.54
CA GLU A 86 -7.81 1.89 -12.25
C GLU A 86 -9.05 2.46 -11.54
N PRO A 87 -10.06 2.97 -12.26
CA PRO A 87 -11.30 3.38 -11.62
C PRO A 87 -11.89 2.16 -10.91
N ALA A 88 -12.13 2.28 -9.60
CA ALA A 88 -12.79 1.24 -8.84
C ALA A 88 -14.11 0.87 -9.53
N GLN A 89 -14.26 -0.38 -9.96
CA GLN A 89 -15.56 -0.87 -10.41
C GLN A 89 -16.55 -0.66 -9.28
N GLN A 90 -17.53 0.23 -9.47
CA GLN A 90 -18.69 0.27 -8.60
C GLN A 90 -19.40 -1.07 -8.73
N VAL A 91 -19.33 -1.89 -7.68
CA VAL A 91 -20.16 -3.09 -7.56
C VAL A 91 -21.60 -2.59 -7.51
N LYS A 92 -22.32 -2.77 -8.63
CA LYS A 92 -23.73 -2.43 -8.73
C LYS A 92 -24.48 -3.35 -7.79
N HIS A 93 -24.97 -2.82 -6.67
CA HIS A 93 -25.89 -3.55 -5.80
C HIS A 93 -27.17 -3.81 -6.60
N SER A 94 -27.36 -5.05 -7.04
CA SER A 94 -28.67 -5.51 -7.51
C SER A 94 -29.55 -5.73 -6.28
N PRO A 95 -30.70 -5.06 -6.13
CA PRO A 95 -31.64 -5.40 -5.07
C PRO A 95 -32.20 -6.81 -5.35
N CYS A 96 -32.22 -7.64 -4.31
CA CYS A 96 -33.06 -8.84 -4.28
C CYS A 96 -34.53 -8.44 -4.35
#